data_AF-A0AAU7F3Z9-F1
#
_entry.id   AF-A0AAU7F3Z9-F1
#
_cell.length_a   1.000
_cell.length_b   1.000
_cell.length_c   1.000
_cell.angle_alpha   90.00
_cell.angle_beta   90.00
_cell.angle_gamma   90.00
#
_symmetry.space_group_name_H-M   'P 1'
#
loop_
_entity.id
_entity.type
_entity.pdbx_description
1 polymer ?
#
loop_
_entity_poly.entity_id
_entity_poly.type
_entity_poly.pdbx_seq_one_letter_code
_entity_poly.pdbx_strand_id
1 'polypeptide(L)'
;MSNIEDNYYEKRILKARRWFLFWAALAVAVPVVVVLVVWTLDKPSMWISRSGAIMAAIAFLAHLKSDVMMGVLKPGGFVDKSFRPTKEKYFGQIVLCGRFAVSIVLLGSLVWGFGDLLPIGT
;
A
#
# COMPACT_ATOMS: atom_id res chain seq x y z
N MET A 1 33.51 -8.60 -9.11
CA MET A 1 32.68 -9.05 -7.97
C MET A 1 31.53 -8.09 -7.61
N SER A 2 31.44 -6.86 -8.12
CA SER A 2 30.34 -5.92 -7.80
C SER A 2 28.96 -6.28 -8.38
N ASN A 3 28.91 -6.97 -9.54
CA ASN A 3 27.63 -7.26 -10.23
C ASN A 3 26.69 -8.24 -9.49
N ILE A 4 27.19 -9.03 -8.54
CA ILE A 4 26.35 -10.00 -7.80
C ILE A 4 25.67 -9.32 -6.60
N GLU A 5 26.33 -8.34 -6.00
CA GLU A 5 25.88 -7.64 -4.79
C GLU A 5 24.81 -6.58 -5.10
N ASP A 6 24.96 -5.86 -6.23
CA ASP A 6 23.93 -4.95 -6.75
C ASP A 6 22.59 -5.70 -6.96
N ASN A 7 22.68 -6.96 -7.40
CA ASN A 7 21.55 -7.82 -7.68
C ASN A 7 20.80 -8.27 -6.41
N TYR A 8 21.47 -8.33 -5.25
CA TYR A 8 20.85 -8.82 -4.01
C TYR A 8 19.89 -7.79 -3.38
N TYR A 9 20.33 -6.53 -3.26
CA TYR A 9 19.49 -5.45 -2.73
C TYR A 9 18.35 -5.12 -3.68
N GLU A 10 18.62 -5.08 -4.99
CA GLU A 10 17.61 -4.79 -6.01
C GLU A 10 16.51 -5.86 -6.05
N LYS A 11 16.86 -7.16 -5.97
CA LYS A 11 15.86 -8.24 -5.90
C LYS A 11 14.98 -8.15 -4.66
N ARG A 12 15.54 -7.77 -3.50
CA ARG A 12 14.74 -7.60 -2.26
C ARG A 12 13.77 -6.42 -2.38
N ILE A 13 14.22 -5.30 -2.95
CA ILE A 13 13.38 -4.12 -3.20
C ILE A 13 12.27 -4.46 -4.19
N LEU A 14 12.58 -5.12 -5.31
CA LEU A 14 11.58 -5.50 -6.31
C LEU A 14 10.55 -6.50 -5.77
N LYS A 15 10.99 -7.50 -4.99
CA LYS A 15 10.08 -8.46 -4.35
C LYS A 15 9.14 -7.75 -3.38
N ALA A 16 9.66 -6.87 -2.53
CA ALA A 16 8.83 -6.12 -1.58
C ALA A 16 7.89 -5.13 -2.28
N ARG A 17 8.31 -4.52 -3.40
CA ARG A 17 7.46 -3.69 -4.26
C ARG A 17 6.27 -4.46 -4.82
N ARG A 18 6.49 -5.70 -5.28
CA ARG A 18 5.41 -6.55 -5.82
C ARG A 18 4.37 -6.87 -4.74
N TRP A 19 4.81 -7.14 -3.51
CA TRP A 19 3.92 -7.32 -2.36
C TRP A 19 3.18 -6.04 -2.00
N PHE A 20 3.86 -4.89 -2.00
CA PHE A 20 3.23 -3.59 -1.77
C PHE A 20 2.12 -3.32 -2.79
N LEU A 21 2.40 -3.50 -4.07
CA LEU A 21 1.41 -3.32 -5.16
C LEU A 21 0.24 -4.27 -5.03
N PHE A 22 0.48 -5.54 -4.66
CA PHE A 22 -0.59 -6.51 -4.44
C PHE A 22 -1.54 -6.05 -3.31
N TRP A 23 -1.00 -5.64 -2.17
CA TRP A 23 -1.81 -5.17 -1.05
C TRP A 23 -2.51 -3.84 -1.33
N ALA A 24 -1.84 -2.90 -1.99
CA ALA A 24 -2.44 -1.63 -2.39
C ALA A 24 -3.58 -1.82 -3.40
N ALA A 25 -3.39 -2.70 -4.40
CA ALA A 25 -4.45 -3.05 -5.35
C ALA A 25 -5.63 -3.72 -4.65
N LEU A 26 -5.36 -4.63 -3.71
CA LEU A 26 -6.42 -5.29 -2.94
C LEU A 26 -7.20 -4.29 -2.07
N ALA A 27 -6.51 -3.34 -1.43
CA ALA A 27 -7.14 -2.30 -0.62
C ALA A 27 -8.13 -1.45 -1.43
N VAL A 28 -7.82 -1.15 -2.69
CA VAL A 28 -8.70 -0.39 -3.59
C VAL A 28 -9.78 -1.28 -4.22
N ALA A 29 -9.47 -2.54 -4.54
CA ALA A 29 -10.43 -3.46 -5.15
C ALA A 29 -11.62 -3.76 -4.23
N VAL A 30 -11.39 -3.92 -2.93
CA VAL A 30 -12.45 -4.22 -1.94
C VAL A 30 -13.60 -3.20 -1.96
N PRO A 31 -13.38 -1.89 -1.73
CA PRO A 31 -14.46 -0.90 -1.74
C PRO A 31 -15.09 -0.76 -3.13
N VAL A 32 -14.33 -0.91 -4.23
CA VAL A 32 -14.88 -0.85 -5.60
C VAL A 32 -15.87 -1.99 -5.84
N VAL A 33 -15.52 -3.22 -5.46
CA VAL A 33 -16.42 -4.37 -5.58
C VAL A 33 -17.65 -4.18 -4.70
N VAL A 34 -17.49 -3.68 -3.47
CA VAL A 34 -18.62 -3.45 -2.58
C VAL A 34 -19.56 -2.37 -3.11
N VAL A 35 -19.04 -1.27 -3.67
CA VAL A 35 -19.87 -0.23 -4.30
C VAL A 35 -20.64 -0.80 -5.50
N LEU A 36 -20.01 -1.61 -6.35
CA LEU A 36 -20.69 -2.27 -7.47
C LEU A 36 -21.79 -3.23 -7.00
N VAL A 37 -21.55 -4.00 -5.94
CA VAL A 37 -22.53 -4.92 -5.35
C VAL A 37 -23.71 -4.15 -4.74
N VAL A 38 -23.42 -3.06 -4.02
CA VAL A 38 -24.45 -2.20 -3.43
C VAL A 38 -25.32 -1.57 -4.50
N TRP A 39 -24.71 -1.10 -5.60
CA TRP A 39 -25.43 -0.49 -6.71
C TRP A 39 -26.24 -1.48 -7.55
N THR A 40 -25.78 -2.74 -7.69
CA THR A 40 -26.47 -3.76 -8.51
C THR A 40 -27.54 -4.54 -7.76
N LEU A 41 -27.42 -4.66 -6.43
CA LEU A 41 -28.33 -5.46 -5.59
C LEU A 41 -29.19 -4.61 -4.64
N ASP A 42 -29.20 -3.28 -4.80
CA ASP A 42 -29.90 -2.31 -3.92
C ASP A 42 -29.72 -2.63 -2.43
N LYS A 43 -28.47 -2.91 -2.05
CA LYS A 43 -28.11 -3.17 -0.65
C LYS A 43 -27.95 -1.85 0.10
N PRO A 44 -28.11 -1.84 1.43
CA PRO A 44 -27.96 -0.61 2.18
C PRO A 44 -26.53 -0.04 2.06
N SER A 45 -26.43 1.28 1.94
CA SER A 45 -25.17 2.06 1.90
C SER A 45 -24.20 1.70 3.05
N MET A 46 -24.71 1.16 4.16
CA MET A 46 -23.94 0.63 5.29
C MET A 46 -22.84 -0.37 4.91
N TRP A 47 -23.02 -1.12 3.82
CA TRP A 47 -21.98 -2.02 3.33
C TRP A 47 -20.75 -1.27 2.80
N ILE A 48 -20.94 -0.08 2.22
CA ILE A 48 -19.86 0.78 1.73
C ILE A 48 -19.02 1.26 2.92
N SER A 49 -19.64 1.74 3.99
CA SER A 49 -18.96 2.13 5.24
C SER A 49 -18.13 0.97 5.81
N ARG A 50 -18.70 -0.24 5.91
CA ARG A 50 -17.98 -1.43 6.40
C ARG A 50 -16.79 -1.82 5.51
N SER A 51 -16.90 -1.62 4.20
CA SER A 51 -15.80 -1.88 3.26
C SER A 51 -14.63 -0.90 3.44
N GLY A 52 -14.90 0.33 3.89
CA GLY A 52 -13.89 1.33 4.23
C GLY A 52 -12.95 0.88 5.36
N ALA A 53 -13.49 0.22 6.39
CA ALA A 53 -12.68 -0.33 7.48
C ALA A 53 -11.71 -1.41 6.97
N ILE A 54 -12.19 -2.29 6.09
CA ILE A 54 -11.37 -3.35 5.47
C ILE A 54 -10.31 -2.73 4.56
N MET A 55 -10.66 -1.74 3.73
CA MET A 55 -9.73 -0.97 2.92
C MET A 55 -8.63 -0.34 3.78
N ALA A 56 -8.97 0.34 4.87
CA ALA A 56 -8.01 0.98 5.76
C ALA A 56 -7.07 -0.04 6.42
N ALA A 57 -7.59 -1.17 6.88
CA ALA A 57 -6.78 -2.25 7.45
C ALA A 57 -5.79 -2.83 6.43
N ILE A 58 -6.25 -3.15 5.22
CA ILE A 58 -5.39 -3.70 4.15
C ILE A 58 -4.34 -2.66 3.71
N ALA A 59 -4.73 -1.39 3.59
CA ALA A 59 -3.82 -0.31 3.25
C ALA A 59 -2.76 -0.09 4.33
N PHE A 60 -3.10 -0.28 5.61
CA PHE A 60 -2.14 -0.25 6.71
C PHE A 60 -1.15 -1.41 6.61
N LEU A 61 -1.59 -2.63 6.26
CA LEU A 61 -0.68 -3.73 5.97
C LEU A 61 0.28 -3.41 4.80
N ALA A 62 -0.21 -2.73 3.76
CA ALA A 62 0.64 -2.26 2.66
C ALA A 62 1.68 -1.24 3.14
N HIS A 63 1.29 -0.31 4.01
CA HIS A 63 2.20 0.66 4.64
C HIS A 63 3.31 -0.06 5.41
N LEU A 64 2.98 -1.00 6.28
CA LEU A 64 3.97 -1.79 7.04
C LEU A 64 5.00 -2.47 6.11
N LYS A 65 4.57 -2.95 4.94
CA LYS A 65 5.51 -3.52 3.95
C LYS A 65 6.42 -2.46 3.32
N SER A 66 5.92 -1.25 3.07
CA SER A 66 6.75 -0.14 2.60
C SER A 66 7.76 0.33 3.67
N ASP A 67 7.38 0.27 4.94
CA ASP A 67 8.26 0.61 6.06
C ASP A 67 9.40 -0.42 6.21
N VAL A 68 9.09 -1.71 6.02
CA VAL A 68 10.11 -2.75 5.92
C VAL A 68 11.07 -2.48 4.75
N MET A 69 10.58 -1.97 3.61
CA MET A 69 11.45 -1.55 2.49
C MET A 69 12.35 -0.37 2.86
N MET A 70 11.83 0.61 3.60
CA MET A 70 12.65 1.70 4.14
C MET A 70 13.70 1.21 5.14
N GLY A 71 13.38 0.20 5.95
CA GLY A 71 14.33 -0.44 6.87
C GLY A 71 15.53 -1.06 6.15
N VAL A 72 15.33 -1.63 4.96
CA VAL A 72 16.43 -2.15 4.11
C VAL A 72 17.38 -1.02 3.66
N LEU A 73 16.87 0.22 3.52
CA LEU A 73 17.65 1.41 3.19
C LEU A 73 18.21 2.17 4.42
N LYS A 74 18.06 1.61 5.62
CA LYS A 74 18.66 2.10 6.87
C LYS A 74 19.26 0.94 7.69
N PRO A 75 20.30 0.25 7.20
CA PRO A 75 20.94 -0.80 7.98
C PRO A 75 21.65 -0.21 9.20
N GLY A 76 21.46 -0.82 10.37
CA GLY A 76 22.08 -0.43 11.64
C GLY A 76 23.53 -0.92 11.80
N GLY A 77 24.37 -0.80 10.76
CA GLY A 77 25.74 -1.31 10.77
C GLY A 77 26.59 -0.86 9.57
N PHE A 78 27.78 -1.44 9.39
CA PHE A 78 28.64 -1.20 8.23
C PHE A 78 27.91 -1.56 6.92
N VAL A 79 27.85 -0.62 6.00
CA VAL A 79 27.14 -0.76 4.71
C VAL A 79 28.13 -0.79 3.56
N ASP A 80 27.88 -1.70 2.61
CA ASP A 80 28.77 -1.93 1.48
C ASP A 80 28.76 -0.78 0.47
N LYS A 81 29.79 -0.66 -0.38
CA LYS A 81 29.95 0.44 -1.34
C LYS A 81 28.81 0.53 -2.38
N SER A 82 28.13 -0.58 -2.65
CA SER A 82 26.95 -0.70 -3.54
C SER A 82 25.65 -0.10 -2.95
N PHE A 83 25.64 0.25 -1.67
CA PHE A 83 24.47 0.76 -0.97
C PHE A 83 24.07 2.19 -1.37
N ARG A 84 25.05 3.09 -1.54
CA ARG A 84 24.81 4.50 -1.94
C ARG A 84 24.08 4.63 -3.29
N PRO A 85 24.56 4.02 -4.39
CA PRO A 85 23.89 4.17 -5.69
C PRO A 85 22.50 3.51 -5.72
N THR A 86 22.33 2.36 -5.05
CA THR A 86 21.04 1.67 -4.94
C THR A 86 20.03 2.47 -4.11
N LYS A 87 20.48 3.10 -3.02
CA LYS A 87 19.67 3.99 -2.21
C LYS A 87 19.22 5.22 -3.00
N GLU A 88 20.12 5.94 -3.66
CA GLU A 88 19.74 7.12 -4.46
C GLU A 88 18.72 6.79 -5.55
N LYS A 89 18.85 5.63 -6.20
CA LYS A 89 17.93 5.20 -7.27
C LYS A 89 16.53 4.83 -6.77
N TYR A 90 16.43 4.14 -5.63
CA TYR A 90 15.17 3.53 -5.17
C TYR A 90 14.52 4.25 -3.97
N PHE A 91 15.23 5.14 -3.27
CA PHE A 91 14.71 5.85 -2.11
C PHE A 91 13.49 6.70 -2.45
N GLY A 92 13.54 7.45 -3.57
CA GLY A 92 12.41 8.25 -4.04
C GLY A 92 11.16 7.40 -4.30
N GLN A 93 11.30 6.25 -4.96
CA GLN A 93 10.19 5.33 -5.20
C GLN A 93 9.59 4.78 -3.90
N ILE A 94 10.43 4.41 -2.93
CA ILE A 94 9.96 3.85 -1.66
C ILE A 94 9.21 4.90 -0.83
N VAL A 95 9.72 6.13 -0.76
CA VAL A 95 9.03 7.24 -0.09
C VAL A 95 7.68 7.52 -0.75
N LEU A 96 7.63 7.47 -2.08
CA LEU A 96 6.41 7.71 -2.85
C LEU A 96 5.39 6.58 -2.65
N CYS A 97 5.84 5.32 -2.56
CA CYS A 97 4.98 4.19 -2.18
C CYS A 97 4.43 4.33 -0.76
N GLY A 98 5.26 4.71 0.22
CA GLY A 98 4.81 4.95 1.59
C GLY A 98 3.76 6.07 1.66
N ARG A 99 3.97 7.19 0.95
CA ARG A 99 2.98 8.27 0.85
C ARG A 99 1.67 7.78 0.24
N PHE A 100 1.71 7.00 -0.83
CA PHE A 100 0.50 6.39 -1.40
C PHE A 100 -0.22 5.48 -0.41
N ALA A 101 0.51 4.65 0.35
CA ALA A 101 -0.08 3.78 1.36
C ALA A 101 -0.85 4.59 2.40
N VAL A 102 -0.25 5.66 2.92
CA VAL A 102 -0.88 6.58 3.87
C VAL A 102 -2.12 7.23 3.26
N SER A 103 -2.05 7.71 2.01
CA SER A 103 -3.21 8.28 1.32
C SER A 103 -4.36 7.27 1.20
N ILE A 104 -4.08 6.01 0.87
CA ILE A 104 -5.10 4.96 0.80
C ILE A 104 -5.69 4.67 2.18
N VAL A 105 -4.88 4.63 3.24
CA VAL A 105 -5.40 4.48 4.63
C VAL A 105 -6.35 5.62 4.98
N LEU A 106 -5.96 6.86 4.69
CA LEU A 106 -6.80 8.04 4.96
C LEU A 106 -8.11 7.99 4.18
N LEU A 107 -8.06 7.62 2.90
CA LEU A 107 -9.27 7.42 2.09
C LEU A 107 -10.15 6.30 2.65
N GLY A 108 -9.57 5.18 3.08
CA GLY A 108 -10.31 4.08 3.71
C GLY A 108 -11.00 4.51 4.99
N SER A 109 -10.32 5.28 5.84
CA SER A 109 -10.90 5.84 7.06
C SER A 109 -12.01 6.85 6.77
N LEU A 110 -11.88 7.65 5.70
CA LEU A 110 -12.96 8.55 5.27
C LEU A 110 -14.17 7.77 4.76
N VAL A 111 -13.96 6.76 3.91
CA VAL A 111 -15.04 5.88 3.43
C VAL A 111 -15.69 5.13 4.60
N TRP A 112 -14.92 4.74 5.60
CA TRP A 112 -15.45 4.12 6.81
C TRP A 112 -16.28 5.07 7.67
N GLY A 113 -15.82 6.31 7.85
CA GLY A 113 -16.53 7.30 8.67
C GLY A 113 -17.75 7.91 8.00
N PHE A 114 -17.76 8.03 6.67
CA PHE A 114 -18.76 8.77 5.90
C PHE A 114 -19.46 7.94 4.82
N GLY A 115 -19.15 6.66 4.67
CA GLY A 115 -19.73 5.80 3.63
C GLY A 115 -21.25 5.65 3.71
N ASP A 116 -21.81 5.80 4.91
CA ASP A 116 -23.26 5.73 5.15
C ASP A 116 -24.01 6.94 4.60
N LEU A 117 -23.32 8.07 4.42
CA LEU A 117 -23.88 9.33 3.90
C LEU A 117 -23.86 9.40 2.37
N LEU A 118 -23.28 8.42 1.69
CA LEU A 118 -23.24 8.41 0.23
C LEU A 118 -24.66 8.14 -0.31
N PRO A 119 -25.12 8.92 -1.31
CA PRO A 119 -26.42 8.75 -1.94
C PRO A 119 -26.41 7.56 -2.92
N ILE A 120 -26.07 6.37 -2.42
CA ILE A 120 -25.91 5.13 -3.18
C ILE A 120 -26.59 4.00 -2.40
N GLY A 121 -27.60 3.35 -2.98
CA GLY A 121 -28.33 2.24 -2.35
C GLY A 121 -29.39 2.71 -1.34
N THR A 122 -30.36 3.51 -1.81
CA THR A 122 -31.60 3.88 -1.11
C THR A 122 -32.70 2.85 -1.33
#